data_AF-A0A1X4IDZ3-F1
#
_entry.id   AF-A0A1X4IDZ3-F1
#
_cell.length_a   1.000
_cell.length_b   1.000
_cell.length_c   1.000
_cell.angle_alpha   90.00
_cell.angle_beta   90.00
_cell.angle_gamma   90.00
#
_symmetry.space_group_name_H-M   'P 1'
#
loop_
_entity.id
_entity.type
_entity.pdbx_description
1 polymer ?
#
loop_
_entity_poly.entity_id
_entity_poly.type
_entity_poly.pdbx_seq_one_letter_code
_entity_poly.pdbx_strand_id
1 'polypeptide(L)'
;MVTQRSDERPALTALPSALRASLGSVAALAALVVLVLGILYAGDSGPGAVDARILSAVDGAGPPWRQVALAVDFLGEPLGAAVLVGAAVTGCLLLRSPRAAVLVVVGPGLVVGTTTLLKPLVGRTIHGDDNLSYPSGHTAFLTAFVLVVALLVTGRRGRGGPAGTSLVLAAALVAGAAMGWAQV
;
A
#
# COMPACT_ATOMS: atom_id res chain seq x y z
N MET A 1 -18.56 51.07 14.70
CA MET A 1 -17.21 50.48 14.84
C MET A 1 -17.39 49.04 15.28
N VAL A 2 -17.48 48.11 14.32
CA VAL A 2 -17.69 46.68 14.58
C VAL A 2 -16.37 45.98 14.28
N THR A 3 -15.73 45.45 15.31
CA THR A 3 -14.50 44.65 15.20
C THR A 3 -14.86 43.27 14.66
N GLN A 4 -14.59 43.05 13.38
CA GLN A 4 -14.72 41.74 12.75
C GLN A 4 -13.59 40.84 13.27
N ARG A 5 -13.90 39.94 14.21
CA ARG A 5 -12.99 38.88 14.66
C ARG A 5 -12.89 37.86 13.53
N SER A 6 -11.80 37.89 12.79
CA SER A 6 -11.43 36.85 11.84
C SER A 6 -11.08 35.58 12.62
N ASP A 7 -12.07 34.72 12.83
CA ASP A 7 -11.85 33.32 13.23
C ASP A 7 -11.16 32.59 12.06
N GLU A 8 -9.84 32.74 11.97
CA GLU A 8 -9.00 31.82 11.20
C GLU A 8 -9.07 30.45 11.86
N ARG A 9 -10.06 29.65 11.45
CA ARG A 9 -10.06 28.21 11.70
C ARG A 9 -8.76 27.67 11.12
N PRO A 10 -7.86 27.08 11.93
CA PRO A 10 -6.64 26.49 11.41
C PRO A 10 -7.02 25.45 10.37
N ALA A 11 -6.61 25.67 9.11
CA ALA A 11 -6.66 24.65 8.10
C ALA A 11 -5.78 23.50 8.60
N LEU A 12 -6.41 22.51 9.24
CA LEU A 12 -5.79 21.27 9.69
C LEU A 12 -5.26 20.55 8.46
N THR A 13 -4.04 20.94 8.12
CA THR A 13 -3.31 20.43 6.97
C THR A 13 -2.91 19.02 7.33
N ALA A 14 -3.41 18.04 6.57
CA ALA A 14 -3.37 16.63 6.96
C ALA A 14 -1.96 16.10 7.28
N LEU A 15 -0.90 16.74 6.76
CA LEU A 15 0.49 16.41 7.04
C LEU A 15 1.37 17.69 7.10
N PRO A 16 2.31 17.79 8.06
CA PRO A 16 3.35 18.85 8.09
C PRO A 16 4.19 18.85 6.78
N SER A 17 4.66 20.02 6.35
CA SER A 17 5.42 20.19 5.09
C SER A 17 6.70 19.34 5.01
N ALA A 18 7.43 19.21 6.12
CA ALA A 18 8.61 18.35 6.21
C ALA A 18 8.28 16.86 6.00
N LEU A 19 7.09 16.41 6.47
CA LEU A 19 6.62 15.05 6.24
C LEU A 19 6.22 14.83 4.78
N ARG A 20 5.64 15.84 4.12
CA ARG A 20 5.30 15.80 2.69
C ARG A 20 6.53 15.67 1.79
N ALA A 21 7.62 16.38 2.09
CA ALA A 21 8.85 16.28 1.31
C ALA A 21 9.49 14.89 1.43
N SER A 22 9.61 14.37 2.66
CA SER A 22 10.15 13.03 2.91
C SER A 22 9.31 11.92 2.26
N LEU A 23 7.98 11.97 2.44
CA LEU A 23 7.08 11.00 1.81
C LEU A 23 7.10 11.11 0.28
N GLY A 24 7.24 12.33 -0.26
CA GLY A 24 7.41 12.57 -1.69
C GLY A 24 8.67 11.92 -2.25
N SER A 25 9.81 12.05 -1.57
CA SER A 25 11.06 11.38 -1.98
C SER A 25 10.96 9.85 -1.92
N VAL A 26 10.33 9.31 -0.87
CA VAL A 26 10.11 7.86 -0.74
C VAL A 26 9.17 7.36 -1.84
N ALA A 27 8.09 8.09 -2.11
CA ALA A 27 7.16 7.75 -3.19
C ALA A 27 7.83 7.80 -4.57
N ALA A 28 8.68 8.80 -4.81
CA ALA A 28 9.46 8.91 -6.05
C ALA A 28 10.46 7.76 -6.18
N LEU A 29 11.16 7.40 -5.11
CA LEU A 29 12.06 6.25 -5.09
C LEU A 29 11.31 4.94 -5.34
N ALA A 30 10.16 4.73 -4.69
CA ALA A 30 9.32 3.57 -4.90
C ALA A 30 8.80 3.50 -6.36
N ALA A 31 8.34 4.62 -6.91
CA ALA A 31 7.92 4.69 -8.31
C ALA A 31 9.07 4.39 -9.28
N LEU A 32 10.28 4.90 -9.00
CA LEU A 32 11.47 4.60 -9.78
C LEU A 32 11.84 3.12 -9.71
N VAL A 33 11.81 2.51 -8.52
CA VAL A 33 12.05 1.06 -8.35
C VAL A 33 11.02 0.25 -9.13
N VAL A 34 9.73 0.60 -9.02
CA VAL A 34 8.65 -0.06 -9.77
C VAL A 34 8.86 0.06 -11.29
N LEU A 35 9.28 1.24 -11.76
CA LEU A 35 9.57 1.50 -13.17
C LEU A 35 10.78 0.68 -13.65
N VAL A 36 11.88 0.70 -12.91
CA VAL A 36 13.10 -0.05 -13.25
C VAL A 36 12.80 -1.55 -13.29
N LEU A 37 12.10 -2.09 -12.30
CA LEU A 37 11.68 -3.50 -12.29
C LEU A 37 10.73 -3.80 -13.46
N GLY A 38 9.80 -2.89 -13.78
CA GLY A 38 8.92 -3.02 -14.94
C GLY A 38 9.68 -3.09 -16.26
N ILE A 39 10.74 -2.29 -16.42
CA ILE A 39 11.62 -2.32 -17.60
C ILE A 39 12.44 -3.61 -17.65
N LEU A 40 13.02 -4.04 -16.52
CA LEU A 40 13.89 -5.21 -16.45
C LEU A 40 13.17 -6.53 -16.73
N TYR A 41 11.91 -6.63 -16.32
CA TYR A 41 11.11 -7.86 -16.44
C TYR A 41 10.01 -7.75 -17.52
N ALA A 42 10.06 -6.75 -18.40
CA ALA A 42 9.10 -6.59 -19.49
C ALA A 42 9.19 -7.78 -20.48
N GLY A 43 8.03 -8.36 -20.82
CA GLY A 43 7.94 -9.46 -21.79
C GLY A 43 8.53 -10.81 -21.34
N ASP A 44 9.03 -10.91 -20.09
CA ASP A 44 9.47 -12.17 -19.52
C ASP A 44 8.27 -12.98 -18.96
N SER A 45 8.33 -14.30 -19.06
CA SER A 45 7.25 -15.21 -18.67
C SER A 45 7.66 -16.24 -17.60
N GLY A 46 8.94 -16.25 -17.21
CA GLY A 46 9.48 -17.15 -16.20
C GLY A 46 9.90 -16.46 -14.89
N PRO A 47 10.06 -17.23 -13.79
CA PRO A 47 10.78 -16.77 -12.61
C PRO A 47 12.27 -16.57 -12.95
N GLY A 48 12.81 -15.41 -12.59
CA GLY A 48 14.23 -15.11 -12.74
C GLY A 48 15.10 -15.90 -11.76
N ALA A 49 16.43 -15.84 -11.92
CA ALA A 49 17.38 -16.52 -11.01
C ALA A 49 17.25 -16.07 -9.54
N VAL A 50 16.78 -14.85 -9.30
CA VAL A 50 16.50 -14.33 -7.95
C VAL A 50 15.19 -14.92 -7.41
N ASP A 51 14.14 -14.98 -8.24
CA ASP A 51 12.85 -15.58 -7.87
C ASP A 51 13.05 -17.05 -7.45
N ALA A 52 13.84 -17.83 -8.20
CA ALA A 52 14.15 -19.22 -7.87
C ALA A 52 14.93 -19.39 -6.54
N ARG A 53 15.79 -18.42 -6.19
CA ARG A 53 16.49 -18.42 -4.89
C ARG A 53 15.57 -18.05 -3.74
N ILE A 54 14.62 -17.14 -3.96
CA ILE A 54 13.63 -16.76 -2.96
C ILE A 54 12.65 -17.92 -2.76
N LEU A 55 12.13 -18.52 -3.83
CA LEU A 55 11.27 -19.69 -3.75
C LEU A 55 11.94 -20.82 -2.95
N SER A 56 13.20 -21.16 -3.24
CA SER A 56 13.87 -22.23 -2.49
C SER A 56 14.16 -21.91 -1.01
N ALA A 57 14.15 -20.63 -0.61
CA ALA A 57 14.26 -20.22 0.79
C ALA A 57 12.90 -20.18 1.51
N VAL A 58 11.81 -20.09 0.75
CA VAL A 58 10.44 -19.94 1.25
C VAL A 58 9.66 -21.26 1.19
N ASP A 59 10.00 -22.12 0.22
CA ASP A 59 9.52 -23.49 0.08
C ASP A 59 9.97 -24.32 1.29
N GLY A 60 8.99 -24.72 2.10
CA GLY A 60 9.22 -25.42 3.38
C GLY A 60 8.28 -24.97 4.50
N ALA A 61 7.49 -23.92 4.27
CA ALA A 61 6.45 -23.49 5.18
C ALA A 61 5.36 -24.58 5.31
N GLY A 62 5.37 -25.33 6.41
CA GLY A 62 4.43 -26.43 6.66
C GLY A 62 2.95 -26.00 6.73
N PRO A 63 2.02 -26.95 6.94
CA PRO A 63 0.56 -26.73 6.91
C PRO A 63 0.01 -25.47 7.63
N PRO A 64 0.48 -25.07 8.83
CA PRO A 64 -0.04 -23.88 9.50
C PRO A 64 0.30 -22.57 8.77
N TRP A 65 1.46 -22.48 8.13
CA TRP A 65 1.89 -21.29 7.41
C TRP A 65 1.10 -21.09 6.11
N ARG A 66 0.67 -22.19 5.47
CA ARG A 66 -0.20 -22.12 4.31
C ARG A 66 -1.56 -21.48 4.63
N GLN A 67 -2.13 -21.76 5.80
CA GLN A 67 -3.37 -21.10 6.25
C GLN A 67 -3.16 -19.60 6.48
N VAL A 68 -2.00 -19.20 7.01
CA VAL A 68 -1.63 -17.79 7.17
C VAL A 68 -1.47 -17.11 5.81
N ALA A 69 -0.80 -17.73 4.85
CA ALA A 69 -0.67 -17.22 3.48
C ALA A 69 -2.05 -16.99 2.84
N LEU A 70 -2.94 -17.99 2.89
CA LEU A 70 -4.31 -17.85 2.37
C LEU A 70 -5.09 -16.72 3.05
N ALA A 71 -4.96 -16.57 4.37
CA ALA A 71 -5.62 -15.49 5.09
C ALA A 71 -5.07 -14.11 4.70
N VAL A 72 -3.76 -13.98 4.48
CA VAL A 72 -3.12 -12.74 4.04
C VAL A 72 -3.50 -12.43 2.59
N ASP A 73 -3.47 -13.40 1.68
CA ASP A 73 -3.84 -13.23 0.27
C ASP A 73 -5.31 -12.80 0.13
N PHE A 74 -6.21 -13.37 0.95
CA PHE A 74 -7.62 -12.96 1.01
C PHE A 74 -7.80 -11.46 1.30
N LEU A 75 -6.87 -10.81 2.01
CA LEU A 75 -6.96 -9.37 2.27
C LEU A 75 -6.82 -8.52 1.00
N GLY A 76 -6.16 -9.04 -0.04
CA GLY A 76 -6.04 -8.40 -1.34
C GLY A 76 -7.15 -8.79 -2.32
N GLU A 77 -7.87 -9.88 -2.05
CA GLU A 77 -9.04 -10.29 -2.83
C GLU A 77 -10.18 -9.26 -2.73
N PRO A 78 -11.05 -9.15 -3.75
CA PRO A 78 -12.09 -8.09 -3.80
C PRO A 78 -12.96 -8.03 -2.54
N LEU A 79 -13.33 -9.18 -1.99
CA LEU A 79 -14.14 -9.27 -0.77
C LEU A 79 -13.36 -8.86 0.47
N GLY A 80 -12.14 -9.39 0.67
CA GLY A 80 -11.33 -9.04 1.84
C GLY A 80 -10.89 -7.58 1.82
N ALA A 81 -10.54 -7.05 0.64
CA ALA A 81 -10.25 -5.63 0.43
C ALA A 81 -11.46 -4.75 0.78
N ALA A 82 -12.66 -5.13 0.33
CA ALA A 82 -13.89 -4.40 0.67
C ALA A 82 -14.17 -4.40 2.18
N VAL A 83 -13.96 -5.54 2.86
CA VAL A 83 -14.11 -5.66 4.32
C VAL A 83 -13.10 -4.77 5.04
N LEU A 84 -11.82 -4.79 4.63
CA LEU A 84 -10.76 -3.95 5.20
C LEU A 84 -11.05 -2.45 5.06
N VAL A 85 -11.36 -2.01 3.84
CA VAL A 85 -11.69 -0.62 3.54
C VAL A 85 -12.96 -0.20 4.28
N GLY A 86 -14.00 -1.03 4.26
CA GLY A 86 -15.26 -0.77 4.97
C GLY A 86 -15.07 -0.61 6.48
N ALA A 87 -14.27 -1.49 7.10
CA ALA A 87 -13.95 -1.42 8.52
C ALA A 87 -13.17 -0.13 8.87
N ALA A 88 -12.17 0.23 8.07
CA ALA A 88 -11.39 1.45 8.28
C ALA A 88 -12.21 2.73 8.05
N VAL A 89 -13.06 2.75 7.03
CA VAL A 89 -14.03 3.84 6.79
C VAL A 89 -14.98 3.99 7.97
N THR A 90 -15.56 2.88 8.44
CA THR A 90 -16.44 2.86 9.61
C THR A 90 -15.74 3.42 10.84
N GLY A 91 -14.51 2.98 11.11
CA GLY A 91 -13.69 3.52 12.19
C GLY A 91 -13.47 5.03 12.04
N CYS A 92 -13.09 5.50 10.85
CA CYS A 92 -12.89 6.93 10.60
C CYS A 92 -14.16 7.75 10.86
N LEU A 93 -15.33 7.24 10.47
CA LEU A 93 -16.62 7.90 10.67
C LEU A 93 -17.05 7.91 12.14
N LEU A 94 -16.90 6.79 12.86
CA LEU A 94 -17.13 6.72 14.30
C LEU A 94 -16.26 7.70 15.08
N LEU A 95 -15.04 7.95 14.57
CA LEU A 95 -14.07 8.88 15.14
C LEU A 95 -14.26 10.32 14.62
N ARG A 96 -15.38 10.59 13.91
CA ARG A 96 -15.77 11.89 13.33
C ARG A 96 -14.71 12.52 12.42
N SER A 97 -14.01 11.68 11.68
CA SER A 97 -12.93 12.05 10.78
C SER A 97 -13.26 11.72 9.31
N PRO A 98 -14.24 12.39 8.68
CA PRO A 98 -14.66 12.07 7.31
C PRO A 98 -13.55 12.25 6.28
N ARG A 99 -12.62 13.19 6.50
CA ARG A 99 -11.43 13.36 5.65
C ARG A 99 -10.50 12.14 5.70
N ALA A 100 -10.39 11.48 6.86
CA ALA A 100 -9.62 10.25 6.99
C ALA A 100 -10.28 9.08 6.25
N ALA A 101 -11.62 9.01 6.27
CA ALA A 101 -12.37 8.03 5.51
C ALA A 101 -12.12 8.18 3.99
N VAL A 102 -12.10 9.41 3.48
CA VAL A 102 -11.76 9.67 2.07
C VAL A 102 -10.35 9.19 1.75
N LEU A 103 -9.37 9.47 2.61
CA LEU A 103 -7.98 9.05 2.38
C LEU A 103 -7.82 7.53 2.33
N VAL A 104 -8.55 6.80 3.18
CA VAL A 104 -8.58 5.33 3.23
C VAL A 104 -9.12 4.72 1.94
N VAL A 105 -10.04 5.40 1.26
CA VAL A 105 -10.62 4.92 -0.01
C VAL A 105 -9.74 5.35 -1.19
N VAL A 106 -9.43 6.64 -1.28
CA VAL A 106 -8.76 7.22 -2.44
C VAL A 106 -7.31 6.75 -2.55
N GLY A 107 -6.58 6.62 -1.45
CA GLY A 107 -5.17 6.20 -1.47
C GLY A 107 -4.97 4.82 -2.11
N PRO A 108 -5.54 3.75 -1.53
CA PRO A 108 -5.49 2.41 -2.11
C PRO A 108 -6.18 2.32 -3.48
N GLY A 109 -7.31 3.03 -3.67
CA GLY A 109 -8.03 3.04 -4.94
C GLY A 109 -7.20 3.58 -6.10
N LEU A 110 -6.44 4.67 -5.88
CA LEU A 110 -5.50 5.19 -6.88
C LEU A 110 -4.39 4.19 -7.19
N VAL A 111 -3.86 3.49 -6.19
CA VAL A 111 -2.80 2.48 -6.37
C VAL A 111 -3.31 1.27 -7.17
N VAL A 112 -4.52 0.79 -6.88
CA VAL A 112 -5.15 -0.29 -7.66
C VAL A 112 -5.44 0.18 -9.09
N GLY A 113 -5.91 1.41 -9.27
CA GLY A 113 -6.13 2.00 -10.60
C GLY A 113 -4.84 2.11 -11.40
N THR A 114 -3.77 2.66 -10.82
CA THR A 114 -2.48 2.81 -11.52
C THR A 114 -1.87 1.46 -11.86
N THR A 115 -1.86 0.50 -10.92
CA THR A 115 -1.35 -0.86 -11.19
C THR A 115 -2.14 -1.55 -12.30
N THR A 116 -3.46 -1.41 -12.32
CA THR A 116 -4.32 -1.95 -13.39
C THR A 116 -3.99 -1.34 -14.76
N LEU A 117 -3.73 -0.03 -14.81
CA LEU A 117 -3.35 0.66 -16.05
C LEU A 117 -1.90 0.34 -16.51
N LEU A 118 -1.01 0.05 -15.57
CA LEU A 118 0.39 -0.30 -15.84
C LEU A 118 0.56 -1.72 -16.37
N LYS A 119 -0.30 -2.67 -15.97
CA LYS A 119 -0.26 -4.06 -16.42
C LYS A 119 -0.14 -4.22 -17.95
N PRO A 120 -1.02 -3.62 -18.78
CA PRO A 120 -0.94 -3.78 -20.23
C PRO A 120 0.30 -3.09 -20.84
N LEU A 121 0.91 -2.12 -20.15
CA LEU A 121 2.13 -1.45 -20.62
C LEU A 121 3.39 -2.30 -20.40
N VAL A 122 3.41 -3.14 -19.37
CA VAL A 122 4.57 -4.00 -19.05
C VAL A 122 4.53 -5.32 -19.83
N GLY A 123 3.34 -5.86 -20.08
CA GLY A 123 3.18 -7.08 -20.90
C GLY A 123 3.80 -8.35 -20.29
N ARG A 124 4.15 -8.35 -18.99
CA ARG A 124 4.67 -9.53 -18.29
C ARG A 124 3.53 -10.48 -17.97
N THR A 125 3.59 -11.73 -18.43
CA THR A 125 2.51 -12.72 -18.30
C THR A 125 2.88 -13.87 -17.35
N ILE A 126 1.90 -14.45 -16.64
CA ILE A 126 2.02 -15.62 -15.76
C ILE A 126 0.87 -16.58 -16.10
N HIS A 127 1.13 -17.81 -16.54
CA HIS A 127 0.09 -18.78 -16.97
C HIS A 127 -0.68 -18.40 -18.25
N GLY A 128 0.00 -17.90 -19.28
CA GLY A 128 -0.57 -17.62 -20.61
C GLY A 128 -0.68 -16.14 -20.94
N ASP A 129 -0.91 -15.83 -22.22
CA ASP A 129 -0.74 -14.50 -22.83
C ASP A 129 -1.65 -13.39 -22.22
N ASP A 130 -2.73 -13.77 -21.53
CA ASP A 130 -3.71 -12.84 -20.95
C ASP A 130 -3.49 -12.51 -19.46
N ASN A 131 -2.57 -13.20 -18.78
CA ASN A 131 -2.46 -13.12 -17.32
C ASN A 131 -1.31 -12.22 -16.88
N LEU A 132 -1.56 -10.91 -16.88
CA LEU A 132 -0.54 -9.91 -16.56
C LEU A 132 -0.15 -9.91 -15.08
N SER A 133 1.11 -10.23 -14.81
CA SER A 133 1.65 -10.52 -13.48
C SER A 133 2.27 -9.32 -12.78
N TYR A 134 2.74 -8.33 -13.53
CA TYR A 134 3.42 -7.17 -12.98
C TYR A 134 2.75 -5.87 -13.42
N PRO A 135 2.49 -4.93 -12.50
CA PRO A 135 2.68 -5.03 -11.03
C PRO A 135 1.57 -5.83 -10.30
N SER A 136 1.89 -6.46 -9.14
CA SER A 136 0.92 -7.18 -8.29
C SER A 136 -0.07 -6.21 -7.62
N GLY A 137 -1.37 -6.41 -7.91
CA GLY A 137 -2.45 -5.59 -7.36
C GLY A 137 -2.63 -5.78 -5.86
N HIS A 138 -2.60 -7.03 -5.37
CA HIS A 138 -2.75 -7.35 -3.94
C HIS A 138 -1.64 -6.74 -3.09
N THR A 139 -0.38 -6.87 -3.54
CA THR A 139 0.78 -6.31 -2.84
C THR A 139 0.71 -4.79 -2.79
N ALA A 140 0.39 -4.16 -3.92
CA ALA A 140 0.27 -2.71 -4.00
C ALA A 140 -0.89 -2.19 -3.13
N PHE A 141 -2.05 -2.87 -3.16
CA PHE A 141 -3.21 -2.56 -2.34
C PHE A 141 -2.89 -2.62 -0.84
N LEU A 142 -2.39 -3.76 -0.33
CA LEU A 142 -2.19 -3.94 1.11
C LEU A 142 -1.12 -2.97 1.64
N THR A 143 -0.04 -2.75 0.87
CA THR A 143 1.00 -1.78 1.21
C THR A 143 0.43 -0.37 1.34
N ALA A 144 -0.35 0.08 0.36
CA ALA A 144 -0.96 1.41 0.34
C ALA A 144 -1.99 1.58 1.47
N PHE A 145 -2.81 0.56 1.72
CA PHE A 145 -3.80 0.55 2.78
C PHE A 145 -3.14 0.69 4.17
N VAL A 146 -2.15 -0.15 4.46
CA VAL A 146 -1.43 -0.11 5.74
C VAL A 146 -0.68 1.20 5.93
N LEU A 147 -0.08 1.74 4.87
CA LEU A 147 0.55 3.07 4.90
C LEU A 147 -0.44 4.16 5.34
N VAL A 148 -1.61 4.21 4.71
CA VAL A 148 -2.66 5.20 5.05
C VAL A 148 -3.15 5.03 6.48
N VAL A 149 -3.45 3.80 6.91
CA VAL A 149 -3.90 3.52 8.28
C VAL A 149 -2.83 3.89 9.30
N ALA A 150 -1.56 3.56 9.05
CA ALA A 150 -0.45 3.89 9.94
C ALA A 150 -0.25 5.41 10.07
N LEU A 151 -0.38 6.16 8.97
CA LEU A 151 -0.35 7.64 8.98
C LEU A 151 -1.48 8.21 9.84
N LEU A 152 -2.71 7.68 9.70
CA LEU A 152 -3.85 8.10 10.51
C LEU A 152 -3.64 7.79 12.00
N VAL A 153 -3.16 6.60 12.33
CA VAL A 153 -2.92 6.19 13.74
C VAL A 153 -1.80 7.01 14.38
N THR A 154 -0.68 7.22 13.69
CA THR A 154 0.46 7.99 14.21
C THR A 154 0.13 9.47 14.35
N GLY A 155 -0.57 10.05 13.37
CA GLY A 155 -1.05 11.43 13.41
C GLY A 155 -2.01 11.68 14.58
N ARG A 156 -2.93 10.75 14.85
CA ARG A 156 -3.88 10.87 15.97
C ARG A 156 -3.23 10.69 17.35
N ARG A 157 -2.18 9.90 17.45
CA ARG A 157 -1.44 9.70 18.71
C ARG A 157 -0.44 10.81 19.01
N GLY A 158 -0.37 11.85 18.17
CA GLY A 158 0.60 12.94 18.32
C GLY A 158 2.06 12.48 18.15
N ARG A 159 2.30 11.30 17.56
CA ARG A 159 3.64 10.75 17.30
C ARG A 159 4.25 11.41 16.06
N GLY A 160 4.39 12.74 16.11
CA GLY A 160 5.11 13.50 15.11
C GLY A 160 6.62 13.22 15.17
N GLY A 161 7.29 13.29 14.02
CA GLY A 161 8.75 13.15 13.93
C GLY A 161 9.24 11.79 13.42
N PRO A 162 10.57 11.56 13.45
CA PRO A 162 11.21 10.45 12.75
C PRO A 162 10.73 9.07 13.21
N ALA A 163 10.47 8.88 14.51
CA ALA A 163 9.98 7.61 15.03
C ALA A 163 8.58 7.23 14.50
N GLY A 164 7.70 8.22 14.32
CA GLY A 164 6.39 8.01 13.69
C GLY A 164 6.53 7.62 12.23
N THR A 165 7.38 8.32 11.49
CA THR A 165 7.68 8.01 10.08
C THR A 165 8.31 6.62 9.92
N SER A 166 9.28 6.25 10.74
CA SER A 166 9.91 4.93 10.71
C SER A 166 8.90 3.82 10.97
N LEU A 167 7.98 4.01 11.92
CA LEU A 167 6.92 3.04 12.20
C LEU A 167 5.98 2.88 10.99
N VAL A 168 5.58 3.98 10.35
CA VAL A 168 4.73 3.97 9.16
C VAL A 168 5.40 3.22 8.01
N LEU A 169 6.67 3.53 7.73
CA LEU A 169 7.43 2.89 6.66
C LEU A 169 7.66 1.40 6.95
N ALA A 170 8.01 1.05 8.19
CA ALA A 170 8.19 -0.34 8.60
C ALA A 170 6.88 -1.14 8.47
N ALA A 171 5.75 -0.58 8.90
CA ALA A 171 4.45 -1.24 8.77
C ALA A 171 4.08 -1.47 7.29
N ALA A 172 4.28 -0.48 6.43
CA ALA A 172 4.02 -0.61 4.99
C ALA A 172 4.95 -1.66 4.35
N LEU A 173 6.24 -1.66 4.70
CA LEU A 173 7.21 -2.64 4.21
C LEU A 173 6.83 -4.07 4.61
N VAL A 174 6.49 -4.28 5.89
CA VAL A 174 6.07 -5.59 6.40
C VAL A 174 4.78 -6.05 5.71
N ALA A 175 3.83 -5.17 5.48
CA ALA A 175 2.59 -5.49 4.77
C ALA A 175 2.84 -5.92 3.33
N GLY A 176 3.68 -5.18 2.60
CA GLY A 176 4.08 -5.54 1.24
C GLY A 176 4.84 -6.87 1.17
N ALA A 177 5.79 -7.09 2.10
CA ALA A 177 6.54 -8.34 2.18
C ALA A 177 5.65 -9.54 2.53
N ALA A 178 4.72 -9.38 3.48
CA ALA A 178 3.78 -10.43 3.87
C ALA A 178 2.83 -10.80 2.73
N MET A 179 2.31 -9.81 2.00
CA MET A 179 1.47 -10.06 0.82
C MET A 179 2.28 -10.71 -0.31
N GLY A 180 3.49 -10.20 -0.59
CA GLY A 180 4.36 -10.79 -1.60
C GLY A 180 4.68 -12.25 -1.30
N TRP A 181 4.96 -12.58 -0.03
CA TRP A 181 5.15 -13.96 0.42
C TRP A 181 3.90 -14.83 0.28
N ALA A 182 2.72 -14.28 0.57
CA ALA A 182 1.46 -15.02 0.49
C ALA A 182 1.05 -15.39 -0.94
N GLN A 183 1.62 -14.75 -1.96
CA GLN A 183 1.34 -14.99 -3.38
C GLN A 183 2.37 -15.92 -4.07
N VAL A 184 3.31 -16.49 -3.31
CA VAL A 184 4.26 -17.52 -3.76
C VAL A 184 3.70 -18.90 -3.48
#